data_AF-A0A1I7EQB9-F1
#
_entry.id   AF-A0A1I7EQB9-F1
#
_cell.length_a   1.000
_cell.length_b   1.000
_cell.length_c   1.000
_cell.angle_alpha   90.00
_cell.angle_beta   90.00
_cell.angle_gamma   90.00
#
_symmetry.space_group_name_H-M   'P 1'
#
loop_
_entity.id
_entity.type
_entity.pdbx_description
1 polymer ?
#
loop_
_entity_poly.entity_id
_entity_poly.type
_entity_poly.pdbx_seq_one_letter_code
_entity_poly.pdbx_strand_id
1 'polypeptide(L)'
;MKKVIATSALGLVALGAHAQSSVTLYGIVDTGIGYQSSQTSLGSTSGGRSVIKMLNGIWAGSRFGLKGSEDLGGGTKAIFQLEEGFNSATGAQAVTGLAFNRQAYVG
;
A
#
# COMPACT_ATOMS: atom_id res chain seq x y z
N MET A 1 -35.72 -10.17 -59.79
CA MET A 1 -35.02 -8.90 -59.49
C MET A 1 -35.27 -8.55 -58.02
N LYS A 2 -34.19 -8.51 -57.22
CA LYS A 2 -33.97 -7.75 -55.95
C LYS A 2 -35.10 -7.86 -54.88
N LYS A 3 -34.86 -8.24 -53.62
CA LYS A 3 -33.97 -7.60 -52.64
C LYS A 3 -33.83 -8.52 -51.40
N VAL A 4 -32.61 -8.92 -51.08
CA VAL A 4 -31.76 -8.42 -49.95
C VAL A 4 -31.90 -9.29 -48.71
N ILE A 5 -30.80 -9.98 -48.45
CA ILE A 5 -30.44 -10.79 -47.30
C ILE A 5 -30.66 -9.98 -46.01
N ALA A 6 -31.45 -10.52 -45.09
CA ALA A 6 -31.59 -9.99 -43.73
C ALA A 6 -30.22 -10.05 -43.05
N THR A 7 -29.51 -8.94 -43.07
CA THR A 7 -28.21 -8.79 -42.41
C THR A 7 -28.49 -8.68 -40.93
N SER A 8 -28.13 -9.71 -40.18
CA SER A 8 -28.08 -9.70 -38.72
C SER A 8 -27.18 -8.55 -38.29
N ALA A 9 -27.79 -7.44 -37.87
CA ALA A 9 -27.09 -6.39 -37.14
C ALA A 9 -26.68 -6.98 -35.80
N LEU A 10 -25.49 -7.58 -35.75
CA LEU A 10 -24.71 -7.75 -34.53
C LEU A 10 -24.50 -6.35 -33.96
N GLY A 11 -25.45 -5.92 -33.13
CA GLY A 11 -25.24 -4.84 -32.19
C GLY A 11 -24.10 -5.30 -31.29
N LEU A 12 -22.88 -4.88 -31.62
CA LEU A 12 -21.79 -4.72 -30.66
C LEU A 12 -22.27 -3.64 -29.70
N VAL A 13 -23.16 -4.03 -28.79
CA VAL A 13 -23.35 -3.33 -27.54
C VAL A 13 -22.00 -3.49 -26.87
N ALA A 14 -21.15 -2.48 -27.00
CA ALA A 14 -20.14 -2.21 -26.01
C ALA A 14 -20.92 -1.93 -24.72
N LEU A 15 -21.37 -3.01 -24.07
CA LEU A 15 -21.67 -3.01 -22.66
C LEU A 15 -20.37 -2.53 -22.06
N GLY A 16 -20.29 -1.23 -21.77
CA GLY A 16 -19.15 -0.66 -21.09
C GLY A 16 -18.93 -1.56 -19.90
N ALA A 17 -17.81 -2.29 -19.89
CA ALA A 17 -17.41 -3.01 -18.72
C ALA A 17 -17.28 -1.91 -17.66
N HIS A 18 -18.28 -1.79 -16.80
CA HIS A 18 -18.16 -1.06 -15.56
C HIS A 18 -17.22 -1.92 -14.71
N ALA A 19 -15.94 -1.99 -15.10
CA ALA A 19 -14.89 -2.50 -14.26
C ALA A 19 -15.05 -1.70 -12.97
N GLN A 20 -15.47 -2.37 -11.90
CA GLN A 20 -15.62 -1.72 -10.61
C GLN A 20 -14.20 -1.51 -10.07
N SER A 21 -13.50 -0.55 -10.67
CA SER A 21 -12.17 -0.12 -10.29
C SER A 21 -12.28 0.38 -8.86
N SER A 22 -11.60 -0.31 -7.97
CA SER A 22 -11.55 0.08 -6.56
C SER A 22 -10.15 0.52 -6.23
N VAL A 23 -10.06 1.66 -5.57
CA VAL A 23 -8.84 2.12 -4.91
C VAL A 23 -9.10 2.09 -3.42
N THR A 24 -8.22 1.41 -2.70
CA THR A 24 -8.27 1.27 -1.26
C THR A 24 -7.10 2.01 -0.66
N LEU A 25 -7.38 3.06 0.11
CA LEU A 25 -6.46 3.58 1.10
C LEU A 25 -6.51 2.68 2.33
N TYR A 26 -5.36 2.19 2.76
CA TYR A 26 -5.24 1.35 3.96
C TYR A 26 -3.96 1.69 4.72
N GLY A 27 -3.83 1.17 5.94
CA GLY A 27 -2.64 1.37 6.74
C GLY A 27 -2.73 0.74 8.11
N ILE A 28 -1.63 0.84 8.85
CA ILE A 28 -1.52 0.46 10.26
C ILE A 28 -0.75 1.58 10.96
N VAL A 29 -1.24 1.99 12.13
CA VAL A 29 -0.50 2.86 13.05
C VAL A 29 -0.25 2.06 14.33
N ASP A 30 1.02 1.84 14.62
CA ASP A 30 1.49 1.11 15.79
C ASP A 30 2.52 1.97 16.52
N THR A 31 2.12 2.43 17.70
CA THR A 31 2.90 3.25 18.61
C THR A 31 2.72 2.72 20.02
N GLY A 32 3.77 2.79 20.83
CA GLY A 32 3.67 2.54 22.26
C GLY A 32 4.78 3.19 23.06
N ILE A 33 4.70 3.09 24.38
CA ILE A 33 5.73 3.58 25.30
C ILE A 33 6.51 2.37 25.82
N GLY A 34 7.84 2.43 25.74
CA GLY A 34 8.74 1.40 26.22
C GLY A 34 9.67 1.91 27.31
N TYR A 35 9.88 1.07 28.32
CA TYR A 35 10.95 1.23 29.30
C TYR A 35 12.11 0.28 28.96
N GLN A 36 13.32 0.81 28.87
CA GLN A 36 14.54 0.03 28.67
C GLN A 36 15.50 0.32 29.81
N SER A 37 15.79 -0.69 30.65
CA SER A 37 16.56 -0.52 31.89
C SER A 37 18.05 -0.21 31.67
N SER A 38 18.62 -0.67 30.56
CA SER A 38 20.06 -0.56 30.27
C SER A 38 20.30 -0.19 28.80
N GLN A 39 19.78 0.95 28.34
CA GLN A 39 20.04 1.42 26.98
C GLN A 39 21.47 1.95 26.86
N THR A 40 22.19 1.48 25.84
CA THR A 40 23.53 1.94 25.46
C THR A 40 23.49 2.63 24.08
N SER A 41 24.58 3.30 23.71
CA SER A 41 24.78 3.76 22.33
C SER A 41 25.13 2.59 21.40
N LEU A 42 24.83 2.74 20.10
CA LEU A 42 25.16 1.73 19.09
C LEU A 42 26.65 1.38 19.14
N GLY A 43 26.96 0.08 19.26
CA GLY A 43 28.34 -0.43 19.36
C GLY A 43 28.93 -0.45 20.77
N SER A 44 28.21 0.01 21.81
CA SER A 44 28.65 -0.09 23.21
C SER A 44 27.83 -1.11 24.00
N THR A 45 28.50 -1.85 24.89
CA THR A 45 27.88 -2.78 25.86
C THR A 45 28.01 -2.30 27.32
N SER A 46 28.66 -1.15 27.56
CA SER A 46 28.88 -0.58 28.90
C SER A 46 28.29 0.82 29.02
N GLY A 47 28.11 1.29 30.27
CA GLY A 47 27.58 2.62 30.57
C GLY A 47 26.09 2.80 30.28
N GLY A 48 25.33 1.70 30.25
CA GLY A 48 23.89 1.75 30.01
C GLY A 48 23.11 2.45 31.12
N ARG A 49 21.99 3.09 30.77
CA ARG A 49 21.06 3.72 31.73
C ARG A 49 19.61 3.44 31.37
N SER A 50 18.73 3.62 32.34
CA SER A 50 17.30 3.46 32.11
C SER A 50 16.75 4.61 31.28
N VAL A 51 15.83 4.29 30.36
CA VAL A 51 15.14 5.27 29.52
C VAL A 51 13.68 4.87 29.35
N ILE A 52 12.82 5.88 29.24
CA ILE A 52 11.45 5.74 28.74
C ILE A 52 11.42 6.42 27.38
N LYS A 53 10.93 5.73 26.36
CA LYS A 53 10.86 6.26 24.99
C LYS A 53 9.60 5.81 24.29
N MET A 54 9.17 6.58 23.30
CA MET A 54 8.15 6.12 22.37
C MET A 54 8.78 5.14 21.37
N LEU A 55 8.07 4.06 21.11
CA LEU A 55 8.42 3.01 20.18
C LEU A 55 7.43 3.07 19.02
N ASN A 56 7.96 2.94 17.81
CA ASN A 56 7.19 2.82 16.57
C ASN A 56 7.23 1.37 16.09
N GLY A 57 6.08 0.85 15.66
CA GLY A 57 6.00 -0.45 15.01
C GLY A 57 6.36 -1.63 15.91
N ILE A 58 5.81 -1.68 17.13
CA ILE A 58 6.13 -2.71 18.13
C ILE A 58 5.70 -4.10 17.64
N TRP A 59 4.49 -4.20 17.08
CA TRP A 59 3.94 -5.44 16.51
C TRP A 59 3.95 -5.39 14.98
N ALA A 60 3.71 -4.22 14.39
CA ALA A 60 3.67 -4.04 12.95
C ALA A 60 4.20 -2.64 12.58
N GLY A 61 5.22 -2.57 11.71
CA GLY A 61 5.77 -1.27 11.27
C GLY A 61 4.69 -0.34 10.73
N SER A 62 4.59 0.89 11.26
CA SER A 62 3.56 1.85 10.86
C SER A 62 3.69 2.22 9.38
N ARG A 63 2.56 2.25 8.68
CA ARG A 63 2.53 2.48 7.22
C ARG A 63 1.16 2.94 6.76
N PHE A 64 1.13 3.58 5.60
CA PHE A 64 -0.08 3.76 4.80
C PHE A 64 0.18 3.34 3.37
N GLY A 65 -0.86 2.98 2.64
CA GLY A 65 -0.75 2.58 1.25
C GLY A 65 -2.04 2.75 0.47
N LEU A 66 -1.87 2.84 -0.84
CA LEU A 66 -2.94 2.88 -1.83
C LEU A 66 -2.78 1.66 -2.72
N LYS A 67 -3.82 0.85 -2.81
CA LYS A 67 -3.87 -0.28 -3.74
C LYS A 67 -5.10 -0.22 -4.60
N GLY A 68 -5.00 -0.70 -5.82
CA GLY A 68 -6.15 -0.83 -6.68
C GLY A 68 -6.08 -2.06 -7.56
N SER A 69 -7.25 -2.44 -8.05
CA SER A 69 -7.41 -3.47 -9.07
C SER A 69 -8.48 -3.04 -10.05
N GLU A 70 -8.18 -3.21 -11.33
CA GLU A 70 -9.07 -2.95 -12.45
C GLU A 70 -9.26 -4.23 -13.26
N ASP A 71 -10.50 -4.60 -13.52
CA ASP A 71 -10.83 -5.73 -14.38
C ASP A 71 -10.68 -5.32 -15.85
N LEU A 72 -9.80 -6.02 -16.57
CA LEU A 72 -9.57 -5.76 -18.00
C LEU A 72 -10.45 -6.63 -18.90
N GLY A 73 -11.29 -7.49 -18.31
CA GLY A 73 -12.04 -8.52 -19.01
C GLY A 73 -11.21 -9.76 -19.31
N GLY A 74 -11.86 -10.83 -19.78
CA GLY A 74 -11.18 -12.07 -20.18
C GLY A 74 -10.48 -12.82 -19.04
N GLY A 75 -10.77 -12.49 -17.79
CA GLY A 75 -10.12 -13.07 -16.60
C GLY A 75 -8.82 -12.37 -16.19
N THR A 76 -8.42 -11.30 -16.87
CA THR A 76 -7.21 -10.53 -16.57
C THR A 76 -7.55 -9.27 -15.78
N LYS A 77 -6.63 -8.84 -14.91
CA LYS A 77 -6.75 -7.61 -14.11
C LYS A 77 -5.45 -6.84 -14.15
N ALA A 78 -5.54 -5.51 -14.14
CA ALA A 78 -4.43 -4.65 -13.75
C ALA A 78 -4.47 -4.41 -12.23
N ILE A 79 -3.31 -4.30 -11.61
CA ILE A 79 -3.16 -3.98 -10.19
C ILE A 79 -2.08 -2.92 -9.97
N PHE A 80 -2.23 -2.14 -8.90
CA PHE A 80 -1.14 -1.32 -8.39
C PHE A 80 -1.11 -1.34 -6.88
N GLN A 81 0.07 -1.07 -6.33
CA GLN A 81 0.26 -0.90 -4.90
C GLN A 81 1.41 0.08 -4.65
N LEU A 82 1.09 1.13 -3.91
CA LEU A 82 2.05 2.07 -3.33
C LEU A 82 1.92 2.00 -1.80
N GLU A 83 3.01 1.80 -1.07
CA GLU A 83 2.99 1.71 0.38
C GLU A 83 4.21 2.37 1.02
N GLU A 84 3.96 3.34 1.89
CA GLU A 84 4.96 4.14 2.58
C GLU A 84 5.00 3.77 4.06
N GLY A 85 6.19 3.42 4.55
CA GLY A 85 6.47 3.31 5.97
C GLY A 85 6.72 4.68 6.58
N PHE A 86 6.24 4.91 7.79
CA PHE A 86 6.50 6.15 8.50
C PHE A 86 6.72 5.92 9.99
N ASN A 87 7.44 6.85 10.61
CA ASN A 87 7.57 6.91 12.05
C ASN A 87 6.32 7.56 12.65
N SER A 88 5.55 6.79 13.41
CA SER A 88 4.30 7.23 14.06
C SER A 88 4.51 8.33 15.12
N ALA A 89 5.75 8.54 15.58
CA ALA A 89 6.09 9.60 16.51
C ALA A 89 6.23 10.97 15.86
N THR A 90 6.85 11.00 14.69
CA THR A 90 7.35 12.23 14.06
C THR A 90 6.70 12.49 12.71
N GLY A 91 5.98 11.52 12.15
CA GLY A 91 5.48 11.55 10.77
C GLY A 91 6.59 11.43 9.72
N ALA A 92 7.86 11.30 10.13
CA ALA A 92 8.97 11.17 9.19
C ALA A 92 8.89 9.85 8.41
N GLN A 93 9.43 9.84 7.21
CA GLN A 93 9.55 8.61 6.41
C GLN A 93 10.33 7.54 7.19
N ALA A 94 9.95 6.27 7.03
CA ALA A 94 10.70 5.17 7.62
C ALA A 94 12.11 5.05 7.01
N VAL A 95 12.26 5.42 5.73
CA VAL A 95 13.54 5.55 5.04
C VAL A 95 13.60 6.93 4.40
N THR A 96 14.44 7.81 4.94
CA THR A 96 14.58 9.19 4.46
C THR A 96 14.95 9.23 2.99
N GLY A 97 14.19 9.99 2.18
CA GLY A 97 14.48 10.23 0.77
C GLY A 97 14.05 9.10 -0.16
N LEU A 98 13.42 8.05 0.35
CA LEU A 98 12.88 6.96 -0.44
C LEU A 98 11.37 6.83 -0.19
N ALA A 99 10.57 7.43 -1.08
CA ALA A 99 9.12 7.30 -1.02
C ALA A 99 8.66 5.90 -1.46
N PHE A 100 7.53 5.48 -0.90
CA PHE A 100 6.92 4.16 -1.06
C PHE A 100 7.89 3.02 -0.80
N ASN A 101 8.67 3.15 0.29
CA ASN A 101 9.80 2.28 0.59
C ASN A 101 9.42 0.81 0.87
N ARG A 102 8.13 0.50 1.04
CA ARG A 102 7.67 -0.87 1.33
C ARG A 102 7.16 -1.59 0.09
N GLN A 103 6.34 -0.94 -0.73
CA GLN A 103 5.78 -1.50 -1.96
C GLN A 103 5.61 -0.38 -2.99
N ALA A 104 6.09 -0.60 -4.21
CA ALA A 104 5.88 0.30 -5.34
C ALA A 104 5.87 -0.52 -6.64
N TYR A 105 4.68 -0.90 -7.10
CA TYR A 105 4.55 -1.70 -8.33
C TYR A 105 3.23 -1.48 -9.06
N VAL A 106 3.24 -1.89 -10.33
CA VAL A 106 2.08 -2.06 -11.21
C VAL A 106 2.22 -3.40 -11.94
N GLY A 107 1.11 -4.07 -12.24
CA GLY A 107 1.09 -5.36 -12.94
C GLY A 107 -0.26 -5.72 -13.52
#